data_AF-A0A2P5WT46-F1
#
_entry.id   AF-A0A2P5WT46-F1
#
_cell.length_a   1.000
_cell.length_b   1.000
_cell.length_c   1.000
_cell.angle_alpha   90.00
_cell.angle_beta   90.00
_cell.angle_gamma   90.00
#
_symmetry.space_group_name_H-M   'P 1'
#
loop_
_entity.id
_entity.type
_entity.pdbx_description
1 polymer ?
#
loop_
_entity_poly.entity_id
_entity_poly.type
_entity_poly.pdbx_seq_one_letter_code
_entity_poly.pdbx_strand_id
1 'polypeptide(L)'
;MATTDLLRLTSRRLVWATKTKSLSAMATEHDEYMGSLKAQLAKLFEVSLKVTVPNELDVEPLVAACNGKFGDYQCNNAMGLWSKIKGKGAPFRGPPAVGEAIKNNLPSSEMIESCSVAGPGFVNVVLSKNWMAKSIQKMLIEGIDTWAPLPPVKTAVVDFSSPNIAKEMHVGHLRSTIIGDTLARMLEFSKVKVLRRNHVGDWGTQFGMLIEFLFEKFPNFEDATETAIGDLQAKFTKHSRR
;
A
#
# COMPACT_ATOMS: atom_id res chain seq x y z
N MET A 1 -6.97 -25.70 -53.25
CA MET A 1 -5.78 -26.40 -52.72
C MET A 1 -4.70 -25.37 -52.41
N ALA A 2 -4.76 -24.78 -51.21
CA ALA A 2 -3.77 -23.83 -50.70
C ALA A 2 -4.05 -23.56 -49.21
N THR A 3 -3.83 -24.55 -48.34
CA THR A 3 -3.92 -24.39 -46.87
C THR A 3 -3.15 -25.50 -46.16
N THR A 4 -1.83 -25.60 -46.39
CA THR A 4 -1.00 -26.59 -45.67
C THR A 4 0.45 -26.18 -45.38
N ASP A 5 0.82 -24.90 -45.55
CA ASP A 5 2.20 -24.44 -45.33
C ASP A 5 2.39 -23.41 -44.19
N LEU A 6 1.36 -23.16 -43.37
CA LEU A 6 1.46 -22.22 -42.24
C LEU A 6 1.68 -22.87 -40.86
N LEU A 7 1.77 -24.21 -40.79
CA LEU A 7 1.91 -24.96 -39.53
C LEU A 7 3.29 -25.58 -39.28
N ARG A 8 4.32 -25.23 -40.08
CA ARG A 8 5.69 -25.77 -39.91
C ARG A 8 6.75 -24.78 -39.44
N LEU A 9 6.39 -23.53 -39.11
CA LEU A 9 7.33 -22.50 -38.65
C LEU A 9 7.26 -22.15 -37.15
N THR A 10 6.42 -22.83 -36.37
CA THR A 10 6.26 -22.55 -34.92
C THR A 10 6.89 -23.61 -33.99
N SER A 11 7.68 -24.55 -34.51
CA SER A 11 8.22 -25.68 -33.71
C SER A 11 9.73 -25.59 -33.39
N ARG A 12 10.39 -24.46 -33.64
CA ARG A 12 11.83 -24.31 -33.35
C ARG A 12 12.17 -22.99 -32.68
N ARG A 13 11.82 -22.86 -31.39
CA ARG A 13 12.50 -22.02 -30.39
C ARG A 13 11.78 -22.11 -29.04
N LEU A 14 11.89 -23.26 -28.37
CA LEU A 14 11.63 -23.35 -26.94
C LEU A 14 12.50 -24.46 -26.33
N VAL A 15 13.81 -24.26 -26.41
CA VAL A 15 14.77 -24.98 -25.57
C VAL A 15 15.56 -23.91 -24.83
N TRP A 16 14.97 -23.40 -23.74
CA TRP A 16 15.76 -22.66 -22.77
C TRP A 16 16.53 -23.69 -21.95
N ALA A 17 17.85 -23.63 -22.07
CA ALA A 17 18.76 -24.43 -21.30
C ALA A 17 18.46 -24.28 -19.80
N THR A 18 18.04 -25.37 -19.17
CA THR A 18 18.05 -25.56 -17.72
C THR A 18 19.50 -25.51 -17.26
N LYS A 19 20.01 -24.30 -16.99
CA LYS A 19 21.20 -24.11 -16.17
C LYS A 19 20.74 -24.14 -14.72
N THR A 20 20.95 -25.28 -14.07
CA THR A 20 20.83 -25.45 -12.62
C THR A 20 21.82 -24.50 -11.95
N LYS A 21 21.37 -23.30 -11.59
CA LYS A 21 22.12 -22.41 -10.70
C LYS A 21 21.96 -22.92 -9.27
N SER A 22 23.08 -23.00 -8.56
CA SER A 22 23.17 -23.38 -7.15
C SER A 22 22.22 -22.55 -6.29
N LEU A 23 21.47 -23.22 -5.40
CA LEU A 23 20.53 -22.64 -4.42
C LEU A 23 21.16 -21.54 -3.55
N SER A 24 22.48 -21.54 -3.40
CA SER A 24 23.20 -20.51 -2.62
C SER A 24 23.23 -19.13 -3.29
N ALA A 25 22.99 -19.04 -4.60
CA ALA A 25 23.08 -17.79 -5.35
C ALA A 25 21.74 -17.05 -5.51
N MET A 26 20.62 -17.63 -5.06
CA MET A 26 19.31 -16.98 -5.11
C MET A 26 19.03 -16.06 -3.92
N ALA A 27 19.86 -16.13 -2.88
CA ALA A 27 19.70 -15.29 -1.68
C ALA A 27 20.24 -13.86 -1.85
N THR A 28 20.89 -13.54 -2.97
CA THR A 28 21.65 -12.28 -3.14
C THR A 28 21.17 -11.35 -4.26
N GLU A 29 20.08 -11.67 -4.97
CA GLU A 29 19.53 -10.84 -6.08
C GLU A 29 18.03 -10.49 -5.93
N HIS A 30 17.51 -10.31 -4.71
CA HIS A 30 16.19 -9.71 -4.51
C HIS A 30 16.30 -8.43 -3.67
N ASP A 31 16.76 -7.35 -4.31
CA ASP A 31 16.46 -5.97 -3.88
C ASP A 31 15.02 -5.56 -4.32
N GLU A 32 14.15 -6.57 -4.51
CA GLU A 32 12.75 -6.40 -4.87
C GLU A 32 11.94 -6.20 -3.60
N TYR A 33 11.46 -4.97 -3.42
CA TYR A 33 10.35 -4.66 -2.52
C TYR A 33 10.49 -5.29 -1.13
N MET A 34 11.38 -4.69 -0.33
CA MET A 34 11.30 -4.81 1.13
C MET A 34 9.98 -4.16 1.58
N GLY A 35 8.86 -4.84 1.39
CA GLY A 35 7.57 -4.47 1.96
C GLY A 35 7.66 -4.47 3.49
N SER A 36 6.54 -4.17 4.15
CA SER A 36 6.48 -4.21 5.61
C SER A 36 6.99 -5.55 6.17
N LEU A 37 7.45 -5.56 7.42
CA LEU A 37 7.84 -6.78 8.13
C LEU A 37 6.79 -7.90 7.99
N LYS A 38 5.50 -7.53 8.08
CA LYS A 38 4.37 -8.44 7.84
C LYS A 38 4.39 -9.04 6.44
N ALA A 39 4.69 -8.26 5.40
CA ALA A 39 4.78 -8.72 4.02
C ALA A 39 5.99 -9.66 3.82
N GLN A 40 7.13 -9.37 4.46
CA GLN A 40 8.30 -10.25 4.42
C GLN A 40 8.00 -11.60 5.07
N LEU A 41 7.38 -11.59 6.25
CA LEU A 41 6.90 -12.82 6.91
C LEU A 41 5.89 -13.57 6.03
N ALA A 42 4.93 -12.85 5.44
CA ALA A 42 3.96 -13.43 4.52
C ALA A 42 4.64 -14.14 3.34
N LYS A 43 5.74 -13.59 2.81
CA LYS A 43 6.53 -14.23 1.73
C LYS A 43 7.14 -15.56 2.18
N LEU A 44 7.68 -15.62 3.40
CA LEU A 44 8.23 -16.87 3.95
C LEU A 44 7.12 -17.92 4.15
N PHE A 45 5.97 -17.49 4.68
CA PHE A 45 4.81 -18.36 4.83
C PHE A 45 4.23 -18.81 3.50
N GLU A 46 4.23 -17.96 2.46
CA GLU A 46 3.79 -18.32 1.11
C GLU A 46 4.58 -19.53 0.58
N VAL A 47 5.90 -19.54 0.74
CA VAL A 47 6.77 -20.67 0.35
C VAL A 47 6.41 -21.93 1.14
N SER A 48 6.28 -21.81 2.47
CA SER A 48 5.92 -22.94 3.33
C SER A 48 4.54 -23.53 3.01
N LEU A 49 3.55 -22.67 2.73
CA LEU A 49 2.18 -23.08 2.40
C LEU A 49 2.14 -23.86 1.08
N LYS A 50 2.87 -23.41 0.05
CA LYS A 50 2.98 -24.11 -1.24
C LYS A 50 3.57 -25.52 -1.09
N VAL A 51 4.55 -25.69 -0.20
CA VAL A 51 5.14 -27.01 0.09
C VAL A 51 4.19 -27.89 0.91
N THR A 52 3.48 -27.29 1.86
CA THR A 52 2.60 -28.03 2.79
C THR A 52 1.32 -28.53 2.10
N VAL A 53 0.75 -27.76 1.17
CA VAL A 53 -0.48 -28.08 0.45
C VAL A 53 -0.35 -27.79 -1.05
N PRO A 54 0.48 -28.55 -1.79
CA PRO A 54 0.80 -28.25 -3.20
C PRO A 54 -0.41 -28.29 -4.15
N ASN A 55 -1.48 -28.99 -3.76
CA ASN A 55 -2.71 -29.09 -4.56
C ASN A 55 -3.67 -27.90 -4.38
N GLU A 56 -3.40 -27.00 -3.43
CA GLU A 56 -4.24 -25.83 -3.15
C GLU A 56 -3.49 -24.57 -3.63
N LEU A 57 -3.82 -24.08 -4.83
CA LEU A 57 -3.08 -23.00 -5.50
C LEU A 57 -3.44 -21.59 -4.97
N ASP A 58 -4.63 -21.43 -4.38
CA ASP A 58 -5.17 -20.12 -3.95
C ASP A 58 -5.12 -19.95 -2.42
N VAL A 59 -3.97 -20.20 -1.81
CA VAL A 59 -3.76 -20.05 -0.38
C VAL A 59 -2.90 -18.82 -0.09
N GLU A 60 -3.55 -17.74 0.35
CA GLU A 60 -2.85 -16.55 0.80
C GLU A 60 -2.36 -16.68 2.25
N PRO A 61 -1.14 -16.23 2.58
CA PRO A 61 -0.62 -16.23 3.94
C PRO A 61 -1.38 -15.25 4.85
N LEU A 62 -1.94 -15.77 5.95
CA LEU A 62 -2.70 -15.03 6.95
C LEU A 62 -1.82 -14.72 8.17
N VAL A 63 -0.98 -13.70 8.03
CA VAL A 63 -0.08 -13.23 9.09
C VAL A 63 -0.75 -12.13 9.92
N ALA A 64 -0.63 -12.20 11.25
CA ALA A 64 -1.12 -11.19 12.18
C ALA A 64 -0.11 -10.94 13.31
N ALA A 65 -0.12 -9.74 13.90
CA ALA A 65 0.67 -9.45 15.09
C ALA A 65 0.03 -10.09 16.33
N CYS A 66 0.87 -10.53 17.28
CA CYS A 66 0.45 -11.18 18.51
C CYS A 66 0.47 -10.21 19.71
N ASN A 67 -0.36 -10.50 20.71
CA ASN A 67 -0.33 -9.80 22.00
C ASN A 67 0.64 -10.51 22.95
N GLY A 68 1.96 -10.38 22.75
CA GLY A 68 3.08 -10.69 23.69
C GLY A 68 3.25 -12.11 24.26
N LYS A 69 2.15 -12.80 24.61
CA LYS A 69 2.12 -14.16 25.19
C LYS A 69 2.41 -15.26 24.16
N PHE A 70 2.23 -14.97 22.87
CA PHE A 70 2.27 -15.95 21.79
C PHE A 70 3.31 -15.57 20.72
N GLY A 71 4.38 -14.88 21.11
CA GLY A 71 5.39 -14.34 20.19
C GLY A 71 5.01 -12.95 19.64
N ASP A 72 5.68 -12.56 18.56
CA ASP A 72 5.53 -11.25 17.91
C ASP A 72 4.50 -11.29 16.78
N TYR A 73 4.50 -12.38 16.01
CA TYR A 73 3.57 -12.62 14.91
C TYR A 73 3.02 -14.04 14.94
N GLN A 74 1.88 -14.27 14.29
CA GLN A 74 1.28 -15.58 14.09
C GLN A 74 0.79 -15.75 12.65
N CYS A 75 0.86 -16.97 12.15
CA CYS A 75 0.23 -17.42 10.92
C CYS A 75 -1.00 -18.29 11.24
N ASN A 76 -2.15 -17.91 10.67
CA ASN A 76 -3.47 -18.48 11.01
C ASN A 76 -4.01 -19.47 9.97
N ASN A 77 -3.20 -19.84 8.98
CA ASN A 77 -3.63 -20.66 7.85
C ASN A 77 -4.07 -22.08 8.22
N ALA A 78 -3.54 -22.66 9.30
CA ALA A 78 -3.68 -24.09 9.58
C ALA A 78 -5.15 -24.56 9.70
N MET A 79 -6.00 -23.79 10.38
CA MET A 79 -7.42 -24.14 10.57
C MET A 79 -8.22 -24.05 9.27
N GLY A 80 -8.00 -22.98 8.51
CA GLY A 80 -8.65 -22.77 7.21
C GLY A 80 -8.23 -23.84 6.21
N LEU A 81 -6.94 -24.17 6.17
CA LEU A 81 -6.40 -25.25 5.35
C LEU A 81 -6.94 -26.61 5.75
N TRP A 82 -6.95 -26.94 7.05
CA TRP A 82 -7.52 -28.20 7.52
C TRP A 82 -8.96 -28.38 7.06
N SER A 83 -9.76 -27.32 7.13
CA SER A 83 -11.16 -27.36 6.71
C SER A 83 -11.32 -27.62 5.20
N LYS A 84 -10.36 -27.19 4.38
CA LYS A 84 -10.33 -27.42 2.93
C LYS A 84 -9.83 -28.81 2.55
N ILE A 85 -8.86 -29.37 3.29
CA ILE A 85 -8.16 -30.61 2.93
C ILE A 85 -8.69 -31.85 3.65
N LYS A 86 -9.43 -31.70 4.75
CA LYS A 86 -10.04 -32.83 5.48
C LYS A 86 -10.92 -33.64 4.53
N GLY A 87 -10.72 -34.97 4.51
CA GLY A 87 -11.46 -35.88 3.62
C GLY A 87 -10.89 -36.01 2.19
N LYS A 88 -9.90 -35.20 1.78
CA LYS A 88 -9.21 -35.32 0.48
C LYS A 88 -7.95 -36.20 0.53
N GLY A 89 -7.84 -37.10 1.52
CA GLY A 89 -6.67 -37.96 1.71
C GLY A 89 -5.41 -37.25 2.20
N ALA A 90 -5.55 -36.05 2.77
CA ALA A 90 -4.41 -35.30 3.31
C ALA A 90 -3.71 -36.06 4.45
N PRO A 91 -2.36 -36.04 4.54
CA PRO A 91 -1.60 -36.83 5.52
C PRO A 91 -1.68 -36.27 6.96
N PHE A 92 -2.42 -35.19 7.18
CA PHE A 92 -2.44 -34.48 8.46
C PHE A 92 -3.54 -35.01 9.39
N ARG A 93 -3.20 -35.15 10.68
CA ARG A 93 -4.14 -35.55 11.74
C ARG A 93 -4.67 -34.33 12.49
N GLY A 94 -5.37 -33.45 11.76
CA GLY A 94 -6.00 -32.24 12.32
C GLY A 94 -5.21 -30.94 12.12
N PRO A 95 -5.79 -29.79 12.52
CA PRO A 95 -5.19 -28.46 12.34
C PRO A 95 -3.80 -28.28 12.97
N PRO A 96 -3.50 -28.78 14.19
CA PRO A 96 -2.16 -28.63 14.77
C PRO A 96 -1.07 -29.32 13.93
N ALA A 97 -1.38 -30.47 13.32
CA ALA A 97 -0.44 -31.17 12.43
C ALA A 97 -0.16 -30.37 11.16
N VAL A 98 -1.14 -29.64 10.63
CA VAL A 98 -0.94 -28.69 9.53
C VAL A 98 -0.04 -27.54 9.98
N GLY A 99 -0.25 -27.00 11.19
CA GLY A 99 0.60 -25.96 11.77
C GLY A 99 2.07 -26.40 11.91
N GLU A 100 2.33 -27.62 12.39
CA GLU A 100 3.70 -28.16 12.49
C GLU A 100 4.32 -28.36 11.10
N ALA A 101 3.54 -28.81 10.12
CA ALA A 101 4.03 -28.93 8.74
C ALA A 101 4.40 -27.56 8.15
N ILE A 102 3.57 -26.53 8.37
CA ILE A 102 3.88 -25.14 7.96
C ILE A 102 5.17 -24.68 8.64
N LYS A 103 5.30 -24.87 9.96
CA LYS A 103 6.52 -24.50 10.70
C LYS A 103 7.76 -25.20 10.15
N ASN A 104 7.69 -26.51 9.91
CA ASN A 104 8.83 -27.30 9.46
C ASN A 104 9.24 -27.01 8.01
N ASN A 105 8.29 -26.56 7.18
CA ASN A 105 8.53 -26.14 5.80
C ASN A 105 8.90 -24.65 5.66
N LEU A 106 9.06 -23.92 6.77
CA LEU A 106 9.55 -22.54 6.70
C LEU A 106 10.99 -22.51 6.17
N PRO A 107 11.30 -21.66 5.19
CA PRO A 107 12.68 -21.47 4.75
C PRO A 107 13.53 -20.84 5.86
N SER A 108 14.82 -21.14 5.86
CA SER A 108 15.78 -20.51 6.78
C SER A 108 15.83 -19.00 6.57
N SER A 109 15.77 -18.23 7.66
CA SER A 109 15.77 -16.76 7.64
C SER A 109 16.41 -16.21 8.91
N GLU A 110 17.28 -15.20 8.78
CA GLU A 110 17.86 -14.50 9.93
C GLU A 110 16.81 -13.73 10.76
N MET A 111 15.66 -13.44 10.17
CA MET A 111 14.57 -12.67 10.79
C MET A 111 13.85 -13.45 11.89
N ILE A 112 13.81 -14.77 11.80
CA ILE A 112 13.05 -15.63 12.71
C ILE A 112 14.00 -16.23 13.76
N GLU A 113 13.74 -15.96 15.04
CA GLU A 113 14.46 -16.58 16.16
C GLU A 113 13.93 -17.98 16.45
N SER A 114 12.61 -18.10 16.54
CA SER A 114 11.94 -19.37 16.79
C SER A 114 10.50 -19.36 16.30
N CYS A 115 9.99 -20.56 16.02
CA CYS A 115 8.59 -20.78 15.69
C CYS A 115 8.00 -21.89 16.57
N SER A 116 6.77 -21.68 17.05
CA SER A 116 6.03 -22.67 17.84
C SER A 116 4.60 -22.81 17.33
N VAL A 117 4.01 -23.98 17.54
CA VAL A 117 2.60 -24.21 17.21
C VAL A 117 1.81 -24.23 18.51
N ALA A 118 0.74 -23.43 18.57
CA ALA A 118 -0.10 -23.31 19.75
C ALA A 118 -1.59 -23.49 19.43
N GLY A 119 -2.33 -23.96 20.43
CA GLY A 119 -3.79 -24.07 20.38
C GLY A 119 -4.29 -24.88 19.17
N PRO A 120 -5.28 -24.38 18.41
CA PRO A 120 -5.83 -25.05 17.23
C PRO A 120 -4.90 -25.08 16.00
N GLY A 121 -3.60 -24.80 16.13
CA GLY A 121 -2.65 -24.79 15.00
C GLY A 121 -2.17 -23.41 14.58
N PHE A 122 -2.19 -22.42 15.48
CA PHE A 122 -1.53 -21.14 15.23
C PHE A 122 -0.02 -21.33 15.17
N VAL A 123 0.61 -20.85 14.11
CA VAL A 123 2.07 -20.88 13.98
C VAL A 123 2.62 -19.54 14.45
N ASN A 124 3.10 -19.51 15.68
CA ASN A 124 3.67 -18.34 16.34
C ASN A 124 5.12 -18.14 15.92
N VAL A 125 5.53 -16.89 15.79
CA VAL A 125 6.86 -16.46 15.36
C VAL A 125 7.42 -15.48 16.39
N VAL A 126 8.64 -15.75 16.85
CA VAL A 126 9.47 -14.82 17.61
C VAL A 126 10.56 -14.29 16.69
N LEU A 127 10.69 -12.97 16.62
CA LEU A 127 11.67 -12.29 15.79
C LEU A 127 13.04 -12.31 16.44
N SER A 128 14.08 -12.44 15.62
CA SER A 128 15.47 -12.39 16.05
C SER A 128 15.83 -11.02 16.58
N LYS A 129 16.23 -10.95 17.85
CA LYS A 129 16.75 -9.71 18.47
C LYS A 129 17.96 -9.15 17.74
N ASN A 130 18.84 -10.03 17.27
CA ASN A 130 20.03 -9.64 16.51
C ASN A 130 19.66 -9.03 15.16
N TRP A 131 18.68 -9.63 14.47
CA TRP A 131 18.17 -9.08 13.22
C TRP A 131 17.49 -7.73 13.44
N MET A 132 16.65 -7.60 14.47
CA MET A 132 16.00 -6.33 14.80
C MET A 132 17.01 -5.22 15.11
N ALA A 133 18.06 -5.52 15.89
CA ALA A 133 19.13 -4.58 16.20
C ALA A 133 19.87 -4.13 14.93
N LYS A 134 20.21 -5.07 14.03
CA LYS A 134 20.83 -4.75 12.73
C LYS A 134 19.90 -3.88 11.87
N SER A 135 18.60 -4.18 11.83
CA SER A 135 17.62 -3.41 11.06
C SER A 135 17.48 -1.97 11.58
N ILE A 136 17.46 -1.77 12.89
CA ILE A 136 17.44 -0.44 13.51
C ILE A 136 18.76 0.29 13.25
N GLN A 137 19.90 -0.38 13.37
CA GLN A 137 21.20 0.22 13.07
C GLN A 137 21.26 0.69 11.61
N LYS A 138 20.78 -0.14 10.67
CA LYS A 138 20.68 0.21 9.25
C LYS A 138 19.83 1.47 9.05
N MET A 139 18.66 1.54 9.70
CA MET A 139 17.78 2.71 9.68
C MET A 139 18.46 3.99 10.18
N LEU A 140 19.28 3.88 11.24
CA LEU A 140 19.98 5.04 11.81
C LEU A 140 21.14 5.53 10.92
N ILE A 141 21.80 4.63 10.20
CA ILE A 141 22.94 4.97 9.32
C ILE A 141 22.46 5.46 7.96
N GLU A 142 21.51 4.76 7.34
CA GLU A 142 21.04 5.03 5.97
C GLU A 142 19.84 6.00 5.92
N GLY A 143 19.22 6.28 7.06
CA GLY A 143 18.07 7.16 7.20
C GLY A 143 16.73 6.43 7.11
N ILE A 144 15.69 7.06 7.68
CA ILE A 144 14.33 6.51 7.78
C ILE A 144 13.66 6.31 6.41
N ASP A 145 14.10 7.03 5.39
CA ASP A 145 13.62 6.93 4.01
C ASP A 145 13.78 5.52 3.43
N THR A 146 14.76 4.74 3.92
CA THR A 146 14.96 3.34 3.51
C THR A 146 13.82 2.42 3.97
N TRP A 147 13.02 2.84 4.94
CA TRP A 147 11.85 2.13 5.44
C TRP A 147 10.54 2.61 4.81
N ALA A 148 10.61 3.60 3.91
CA ALA A 148 9.44 4.06 3.21
C ALA A 148 8.83 2.90 2.41
N PRO A 149 7.52 2.63 2.56
CA PRO A 149 6.88 1.63 1.73
C PRO A 149 6.96 2.11 0.29
N LEU A 150 7.31 1.21 -0.61
CA LEU A 150 7.26 1.47 -2.04
C LEU A 150 5.95 0.84 -2.52
N PRO A 151 4.88 1.59 -2.82
CA PRO A 151 3.70 1.03 -3.46
C PRO A 151 3.92 0.95 -4.97
N PRO A 152 3.24 0.04 -5.69
CA PRO A 152 3.39 -0.08 -7.16
C PRO A 152 2.87 1.14 -7.93
N VAL A 153 2.28 2.11 -7.21
CA VAL A 153 1.74 3.35 -7.74
C VAL A 153 2.88 4.32 -8.06
N LYS A 154 3.02 4.70 -9.33
CA LYS A 154 4.06 5.66 -9.77
C LYS A 154 3.66 7.12 -9.59
N THR A 155 2.37 7.43 -9.73
CA THR A 155 1.87 8.81 -9.66
C THR A 155 0.49 8.83 -9.04
N ALA A 156 0.27 9.77 -8.13
CA ALA A 156 -1.01 9.98 -7.46
C ALA A 156 -1.43 11.44 -7.58
N VAL A 157 -2.72 11.68 -7.78
CA VAL A 157 -3.31 13.02 -7.73
C VAL A 157 -4.09 13.13 -6.43
N VAL A 158 -3.81 14.15 -5.63
CA VAL A 158 -4.52 14.42 -4.38
C VAL A 158 -5.20 15.78 -4.52
N ASP A 159 -6.53 15.76 -4.60
CA ASP A 159 -7.35 16.96 -4.62
C ASP A 159 -7.89 17.25 -3.21
N PHE A 160 -7.58 18.43 -2.69
CA PHE A 160 -7.90 18.80 -1.32
C PHE A 160 -7.95 20.31 -1.13
N SER A 161 -8.43 20.75 0.04
CA SER A 161 -8.72 22.14 0.37
C SER A 161 -9.96 22.67 -0.36
N SER A 162 -9.85 22.89 -1.67
CA SER A 162 -10.92 23.26 -2.61
C SER A 162 -11.94 24.28 -2.07
N PRO A 163 -11.50 25.46 -1.57
CA PRO A 163 -12.41 26.51 -1.14
C PRO A 163 -13.12 27.16 -2.33
N ASN A 164 -14.30 27.72 -2.09
CA ASN A 164 -14.99 28.54 -3.09
C ASN A 164 -14.47 29.97 -3.04
N ILE A 165 -14.05 30.53 -4.18
CA ILE A 165 -13.66 31.94 -4.26
C ILE A 165 -14.86 32.81 -3.89
N ALA A 166 -14.57 33.93 -3.22
CA ALA A 166 -15.56 34.89 -2.74
C ALA A 166 -16.53 34.35 -1.67
N LYS A 167 -16.27 33.17 -1.10
CA LYS A 167 -16.91 32.68 0.13
C LYS A 167 -15.87 32.50 1.22
N GLU A 168 -16.27 32.67 2.48
CA GLU A 168 -15.37 32.44 3.62
C GLU A 168 -14.99 30.96 3.71
N MET A 169 -13.72 30.70 3.99
CA MET A 169 -13.22 29.36 4.23
C MET A 169 -13.68 28.87 5.60
N HIS A 170 -14.57 27.87 5.63
CA HIS A 170 -15.02 27.23 6.88
C HIS A 170 -14.22 25.98 7.28
N VAL A 171 -14.48 25.47 8.49
CA VAL A 171 -13.82 24.28 9.09
C VAL A 171 -13.85 23.02 8.20
N GLY A 172 -14.90 22.85 7.39
CA GLY A 172 -14.95 21.77 6.39
C GLY A 172 -13.79 21.80 5.38
N HIS A 173 -13.40 22.97 4.88
CA HIS A 173 -12.24 23.10 3.99
C HIS A 173 -10.96 22.80 4.75
N LEU A 174 -10.82 23.30 5.99
CA LEU A 174 -9.64 23.05 6.82
C LEU A 174 -9.41 21.55 7.06
N ARG A 175 -10.48 20.79 7.32
CA ARG A 175 -10.41 19.32 7.43
C ARG A 175 -9.85 18.69 6.16
N SER A 176 -10.36 19.09 5.00
CA SER A 176 -9.86 18.63 3.70
C SER A 176 -8.39 19.02 3.51
N THR A 177 -8.03 20.26 3.87
CA THR A 177 -6.65 20.77 3.81
C THR A 177 -5.68 19.86 4.58
N ILE A 178 -5.99 19.58 5.84
CA ILE A 178 -5.12 18.79 6.73
C ILE A 178 -5.01 17.34 6.27
N ILE A 179 -6.15 16.69 5.96
CA ILE A 179 -6.17 15.29 5.52
C ILE A 179 -5.44 15.14 4.19
N GLY A 180 -5.74 16.00 3.20
CA GLY A 180 -5.11 15.94 1.89
C GLY A 180 -3.61 16.19 1.92
N ASP A 181 -3.15 17.20 2.68
CA ASP A 181 -1.71 17.46 2.85
C ASP A 181 -1.00 16.28 3.52
N THR A 182 -1.61 15.69 4.56
CA THR A 182 -1.04 14.51 5.24
C THR A 182 -0.93 13.31 4.30
N LEU A 183 -1.97 13.03 3.51
CA LEU A 183 -1.95 11.95 2.52
C LEU A 183 -0.90 12.19 1.43
N ALA A 184 -0.80 13.42 0.93
CA ALA A 184 0.21 13.80 -0.06
C ALA A 184 1.64 13.56 0.47
N ARG A 185 1.92 13.98 1.71
CA ARG A 185 3.22 13.74 2.37
C ARG A 185 3.51 12.26 2.56
N MET A 186 2.53 11.45 2.95
CA MET A 186 2.70 10.00 3.12
C MET A 186 3.08 9.32 1.78
N LEU A 187 2.43 9.72 0.69
CA LEU A 187 2.72 9.22 -0.65
C LEU A 187 4.09 9.70 -1.16
N GLU A 188 4.45 10.96 -0.92
CA GLU A 188 5.78 11.51 -1.25
C GLU A 188 6.90 10.80 -0.48
N PHE A 189 6.69 10.53 0.80
CA PHE A 189 7.61 9.72 1.61
C PHE A 189 7.81 8.34 0.98
N SER A 190 6.73 7.74 0.48
CA SER A 190 6.70 6.47 -0.27
C SER A 190 7.27 6.56 -1.69
N LYS A 191 7.97 7.65 -2.04
CA LYS A 191 8.58 7.94 -3.35
C LYS A 191 7.59 7.95 -4.52
N VAL A 192 6.30 8.13 -4.25
CA VAL A 192 5.26 8.33 -5.28
C VAL A 192 5.32 9.76 -5.79
N LYS A 193 5.23 9.95 -7.10
CA LYS A 193 5.07 11.31 -7.67
C LYS A 193 3.67 11.83 -7.34
N VAL A 194 3.57 12.82 -6.46
CA VAL A 194 2.28 13.39 -6.06
C VAL A 194 1.98 14.70 -6.79
N LEU A 195 0.79 14.77 -7.39
CA LEU A 195 0.22 15.98 -7.95
C LEU A 195 -0.84 16.51 -6.98
N ARG A 196 -0.46 17.52 -6.21
CA ARG A 196 -1.37 18.24 -5.32
C ARG A 196 -2.26 19.16 -6.16
N ARG A 197 -3.57 19.04 -5.99
CA ARG A 197 -4.58 19.83 -6.70
C ARG A 197 -5.46 20.52 -5.68
N ASN A 198 -5.74 21.79 -5.98
CA ASN A 198 -6.70 22.59 -5.24
C ASN A 198 -7.78 22.94 -6.25
N HIS A 199 -8.87 22.16 -6.25
CA HIS A 199 -9.98 22.37 -7.15
C HIS A 199 -10.88 23.50 -6.63
N VAL A 200 -10.35 24.71 -6.72
CA VAL A 200 -10.97 25.92 -6.22
C VAL A 200 -12.30 26.17 -6.95
N GLY A 201 -13.33 26.59 -6.21
CA GLY A 201 -14.62 26.98 -6.78
C GLY A 201 -14.57 28.39 -7.38
N ASP A 202 -13.92 28.54 -8.53
CA ASP A 202 -13.69 29.79 -9.25
C ASP A 202 -14.62 30.02 -10.46
N TRP A 203 -15.54 29.09 -10.71
CA TRP A 203 -16.43 29.11 -11.88
C TRP A 203 -17.93 29.00 -11.52
N GLY A 204 -18.32 29.57 -10.38
CA GLY A 204 -19.72 29.55 -9.92
C GLY A 204 -20.51 30.81 -10.31
N THR A 205 -21.85 30.74 -10.22
CA THR A 205 -22.74 31.87 -10.55
C THR A 205 -22.51 33.11 -9.68
N GLN A 206 -21.89 32.96 -8.51
CA GLN A 206 -21.51 34.08 -7.65
C GLN A 206 -20.61 35.11 -8.34
N PHE A 207 -19.83 34.69 -9.34
CA PHE A 207 -18.97 35.60 -10.09
C PHE A 207 -19.76 36.59 -10.95
N GLY A 208 -20.91 36.18 -11.50
CA GLY A 208 -21.77 37.11 -12.27
C GLY A 208 -22.26 38.26 -11.39
N MET A 209 -22.76 37.94 -10.20
CA MET A 209 -23.24 38.93 -9.24
C MET A 209 -22.09 39.81 -8.69
N LEU A 210 -20.89 39.25 -8.52
CA LEU A 210 -19.69 40.01 -8.11
C LEU A 210 -19.23 40.99 -9.19
N ILE A 211 -19.25 40.58 -10.45
CA ILE A 211 -18.86 41.41 -11.60
C ILE A 211 -19.87 42.56 -11.76
N GLU A 212 -21.17 42.28 -11.68
CA GLU A 212 -22.22 43.31 -11.69
C GLU A 212 -22.01 44.33 -10.56
N PHE A 213 -21.82 43.86 -9.33
CA PHE A 213 -21.57 44.72 -8.17
C PHE A 213 -20.29 45.55 -8.33
N LEU A 214 -19.24 45.00 -8.95
CA LEU A 214 -18.00 45.73 -9.25
C LEU A 214 -18.28 46.90 -10.21
N PHE A 215 -19.02 46.67 -11.29
CA PHE A 215 -19.37 47.72 -12.25
C PHE A 215 -20.27 48.81 -11.64
N GLU A 216 -21.22 48.44 -10.78
CA GLU A 216 -22.06 49.42 -10.07
C GLU A 216 -21.26 50.31 -9.12
N LYS A 217 -20.27 49.74 -8.42
CA LYS A 217 -19.48 50.45 -7.41
C LYS A 217 -18.28 51.17 -7.98
N PHE A 218 -17.72 50.68 -9.07
CA PHE A 218 -16.53 51.21 -9.72
C PHE A 218 -16.76 51.29 -11.23
N PRO A 219 -17.45 52.35 -11.70
CA PRO A 219 -17.72 52.55 -13.13
C PRO A 219 -16.45 52.61 -13.99
N ASN A 220 -15.36 53.12 -13.41
CA ASN A 220 -14.00 52.99 -13.95
C ASN A 220 -13.26 51.91 -13.15
N PHE A 221 -13.39 50.65 -13.56
CA PHE A 221 -12.75 49.52 -12.87
C PHE A 221 -11.21 49.57 -12.94
N GLU A 222 -10.64 50.31 -13.90
CA GLU A 222 -9.19 50.52 -14.02
C GLU A 222 -8.61 51.37 -12.88
N ASP A 223 -9.45 52.19 -12.23
CA ASP A 223 -9.08 53.01 -11.05
C ASP A 223 -9.26 52.24 -9.72
N ALA A 224 -9.77 51.00 -9.78
CA ALA A 224 -10.01 50.19 -8.59
C ALA A 224 -8.67 49.71 -7.99
N THR A 225 -8.32 50.25 -6.82
CA THR A 225 -7.13 49.86 -6.05
C THR A 225 -7.32 48.49 -5.39
N GLU A 226 -6.23 47.73 -5.14
CA GLU A 226 -6.26 46.42 -4.46
C GLU A 226 -7.05 46.42 -3.14
N THR A 227 -7.01 47.53 -2.40
CA THR A 227 -7.74 47.75 -1.15
C THR A 227 -9.26 47.75 -1.31
N ALA A 228 -9.77 48.17 -2.47
CA ALA A 228 -11.20 48.17 -2.77
C ALA A 228 -11.75 46.75 -3.01
N ILE A 229 -10.90 45.84 -3.48
CA ILE A 229 -11.24 44.46 -3.86
C ILE A 229 -11.36 43.56 -2.61
N GLY A 230 -10.49 43.72 -1.61
CA GLY A 230 -10.58 42.96 -0.36
C GLY A 230 -11.88 43.20 0.42
N ASP A 231 -12.39 44.43 0.40
CA ASP A 231 -13.64 44.84 1.02
C ASP A 231 -14.89 44.40 0.19
N LEU A 232 -14.67 43.99 -1.06
CA LEU A 232 -15.72 43.65 -2.02
C LEU A 232 -16.37 42.30 -1.71
N GLN A 233 -15.60 41.32 -1.19
CA GLN A 233 -16.15 40.04 -0.74
C GLN A 233 -17.04 40.18 0.52
N ALA A 234 -16.63 41.02 1.47
CA ALA A 234 -17.41 41.34 2.65
C ALA A 234 -18.69 42.10 2.28
N LYS A 235 -18.58 43.09 1.37
CA LYS A 235 -19.71 43.87 0.84
C LYS A 235 -20.68 43.01 0.02
N PHE A 236 -20.16 42.10 -0.81
CA PHE A 236 -20.97 41.16 -1.60
C PHE A 236 -21.77 40.22 -0.72
N THR A 237 -21.14 39.61 0.28
CA THR A 237 -21.82 38.72 1.23
C THR A 237 -22.93 39.44 2.00
N LYS A 238 -22.75 40.74 2.29
CA LYS A 238 -23.76 41.59 2.91
C LYS A 238 -24.89 41.99 1.96
N HIS A 239 -24.58 42.18 0.67
CA HIS A 239 -25.55 42.56 -0.37
C HIS A 239 -26.41 41.36 -0.80
N SER A 240 -25.83 40.17 -0.98
CA SER A 240 -26.55 38.94 -1.38
C SER A 240 -27.45 38.34 -0.29
N ARG A 241 -27.38 38.85 0.95
CA ARG A 241 -28.24 38.43 2.08
C ARG A 241 -29.47 39.34 2.27
N ARG A 242 -29.61 40.39 1.47
CA ARG A 242 -30.82 41.21 1.38
C ARG A 242 -31.71 40.72 0.25
#